data_AF-A0A0S3RX64-F1
#
_entry.id   AF-A0A0S3RX64-F1
#
_cell.length_a   1.000
_cell.length_b   1.000
_cell.length_c   1.000
_cell.angle_alpha   90.00
_cell.angle_beta   90.00
_cell.angle_gamma   90.00
#
_symmetry.space_group_name_H-M   'P 1'
#
loop_
_entity.id
_entity.type
_entity.pdbx_description
1 polymer ?
#
loop_
_entity_poly.entity_id
_entity_poly.type
_entity_poly.pdbx_seq_one_letter_code
_entity_poly.pdbx_strand_id
1 'polypeptide(L)' 'MPVEDYAAQPFVQKHEQFDFVAKICSSKLDGNYTGFSNVPTCTSSGKKTYLYLSNREASLLLASKQDQA' A
#
# COMPACT_ATOMS: atom_id res chain seq x y z
N MET A 1 19.69 5.14 -1.63
CA MET A 1 20.25 3.85 -1.19
C MET A 1 19.34 2.77 -1.75
N PRO A 2 19.86 1.82 -2.55
CA PRO A 2 19.15 0.61 -2.94
C PRO A 2 18.46 -0.08 -1.74
N VAL A 3 17.32 -0.73 -1.95
CA VAL A 3 16.60 -1.41 -0.85
C VAL A 3 17.43 -2.57 -0.31
N GLU A 4 18.22 -3.19 -1.18
CA GLU A 4 19.17 -4.24 -0.87
C GLU A 4 20.26 -3.73 0.09
N ASP A 5 20.81 -2.54 -0.18
CA ASP A 5 21.81 -1.89 0.67
C ASP A 5 21.22 -1.48 2.04
N TYR A 6 19.94 -1.09 2.07
CA TYR A 6 19.22 -0.83 3.32
C TYR A 6 19.00 -2.12 4.12
N ALA A 7 18.52 -3.18 3.47
CA ALA A 7 18.27 -4.48 4.08
C ALA A 7 19.56 -5.17 4.58
N ALA A 8 20.70 -4.88 3.96
CA ALA A 8 22.01 -5.38 4.35
C ALA A 8 22.61 -4.69 5.59
N GLN A 9 22.00 -3.61 6.09
CA GLN A 9 22.53 -2.92 7.27
C GLN A 9 22.48 -3.83 8.51
N PRO A 10 23.56 -3.92 9.31
CA PRO A 10 23.59 -4.75 10.52
C PRO A 10 22.48 -4.43 11.52
N PHE A 11 22.09 -3.14 11.61
CA PHE A 11 20.97 -2.71 12.44
C PHE A 11 19.64 -3.33 11.95
N VAL A 12 19.38 -3.25 10.65
CA VAL A 12 18.14 -3.77 10.04
C VAL A 12 18.05 -5.28 10.23
N GLN A 13 19.13 -6.02 9.97
CA GLN A 13 19.19 -7.47 10.14
C GLN A 13 19.07 -7.92 11.61
N LYS A 14 19.62 -7.13 12.55
CA LYS A 14 19.59 -7.45 13.98
C LYS A 14 18.21 -7.28 14.60
N HIS A 15 17.39 -6.40 14.05
CA HIS A 15 16.09 -6.05 14.62
C HIS A 15 14.95 -6.55 13.74
N GLU A 16 14.26 -7.60 14.19
CA GLU A 16 13.21 -8.32 13.46
C GLU A 16 12.15 -7.39 12.84
N GLN A 17 11.73 -6.36 13.57
CA GLN A 17 10.75 -5.40 13.04
C GLN A 17 11.25 -4.66 11.79
N PHE A 18 12.52 -4.27 11.77
CA PHE A 18 13.12 -3.57 10.63
C PHE A 18 13.38 -4.53 9.47
N ASP A 19 13.88 -5.73 9.76
CA ASP A 19 14.03 -6.79 8.76
C ASP A 19 12.69 -7.15 8.09
N PHE A 20 11.61 -7.25 8.87
CA PHE A 20 10.27 -7.51 8.34
C PHE A 20 9.76 -6.38 7.43
N VAL A 21 9.97 -5.12 7.82
CA VAL A 21 9.63 -3.97 6.98
C VAL A 21 10.45 -3.95 5.70
N ALA A 22 11.75 -4.26 5.78
CA ALA A 22 12.61 -4.37 4.59
C ALA A 22 12.09 -5.43 3.62
N LYS A 23 11.67 -6.60 4.12
CA LYS A 23 11.05 -7.68 3.32
C LYS A 23 9.75 -7.24 2.65
N ILE A 24 8.90 -6.46 3.32
CA ILE A 24 7.71 -5.86 2.70
C ILE A 24 8.10 -4.94 1.53
N CYS A 25 9.10 -4.08 1.72
CA CYS A 25 9.59 -3.19 0.67
C CYS A 25 10.16 -3.96 -0.53
N SER A 26 10.95 -5.01 -0.30
CA SER A 26 11.44 -5.89 -1.36
C SER A 26 10.29 -6.55 -2.13
N SER A 27 9.32 -7.13 -1.41
CA SER A 27 8.12 -7.73 -2.02
C SER A 27 7.30 -6.72 -2.83
N LYS A 28 7.28 -5.45 -2.42
CA LYS A 28 6.65 -4.36 -3.19
C LYS A 28 7.37 -4.08 -4.50
N LEU A 29 8.70 -4.07 -4.51
CA LEU A 29 9.50 -3.88 -5.73
C LEU A 29 9.31 -5.05 -6.70
N ASP A 30 9.19 -6.27 -6.19
CA ASP A 30 8.91 -7.47 -6.99
C ASP A 30 7.47 -7.55 -7.52
N GLY A 31 6.60 -6.60 -7.16
CA GLY A 31 5.19 -6.60 -7.53
C GLY A 31 4.32 -7.59 -6.74
N ASN A 32 4.89 -8.29 -5.75
CA ASN A 32 4.24 -9.31 -4.94
C ASN A 32 3.52 -8.76 -3.70
N TYR A 33 3.70 -7.47 -3.39
CA TYR A 33 2.97 -6.80 -2.33
C TYR A 33 1.83 -5.94 -2.89
N THR A 34 0.59 -6.41 -2.70
CA THR A 34 -0.63 -5.72 -3.15
C THR A 34 -0.83 -4.42 -2.39
N GLY A 35 -0.71 -4.42 -1.07
CA GLY A 35 -0.91 -3.22 -0.25
C GLY A 35 -2.32 -2.63 -0.35
N PHE A 36 -2.45 -1.40 0.14
CA PHE A 36 -3.71 -0.66 0.19
C PHE A 36 -3.66 0.55 -0.74
N SER A 37 -4.80 0.87 -1.36
CA SER A 37 -4.96 2.03 -2.24
C SER A 37 -6.06 2.94 -1.72
N ASN A 38 -5.89 4.25 -1.95
CA ASN A 38 -6.90 5.23 -1.58
C ASN A 38 -8.07 5.21 -2.58
N VAL A 39 -9.28 5.39 -2.06
CA VAL A 39 -10.49 5.60 -2.84
C VAL A 39 -11.14 6.89 -2.34
N PRO A 40 -11.21 7.93 -3.19
CA PRO A 40 -11.89 9.17 -2.83
C PRO A 40 -13.38 8.94 -2.56
N THR A 41 -13.88 9.52 -1.48
CA THR A 41 -15.30 9.49 -1.11
C THR A 41 -15.73 10.80 -0.42
N CYS A 42 -17.01 10.89 -0.09
CA CYS A 42 -17.61 12.06 0.54
C CYS A 42 -18.55 11.61 1.67
N THR A 43 -18.49 12.28 2.82
CA THR A 43 -19.46 12.05 3.91
C THR A 43 -20.82 12.66 3.53
N SER A 44 -21.87 12.28 4.26
CA SER A 44 -23.20 12.89 4.12
C SER A 44 -23.21 14.41 4.33
N SER A 45 -22.25 14.94 5.09
CA SER A 45 -22.05 16.38 5.30
C SER A 45 -21.21 17.07 4.22
N GLY A 46 -20.87 16.39 3.13
CA GLY A 46 -20.13 16.97 2.01
C GLY A 46 -18.61 17.02 2.21
N LYS A 47 -18.07 16.41 3.27
CA LYS A 47 -16.61 16.41 3.53
C LYS A 47 -15.92 15.36 2.66
N LYS A 48 -14.89 15.78 1.93
CA LYS A 48 -14.01 14.86 1.18
C LYS A 48 -13.24 13.97 2.15
N THR A 49 -13.26 12.67 1.92
CA THR A 49 -12.54 11.67 2.71
C THR A 49 -11.93 10.61 1.78
N TYR A 50 -11.03 9.79 2.33
CA TYR A 50 -10.36 8.72 1.59
C TYR A 50 -10.49 7.43 2.36
N LEU A 51 -10.94 6.37 1.68
CA LEU A 51 -10.92 5.01 2.21
C LEU A 51 -9.66 4.32 1.72
N TYR A 52 -8.94 3.66 2.62
CA TYR A 52 -7.80 2.82 2.26
C TYR A 52 -8.26 1.38 2.27
N LEU A 53 -8.34 0.77 1.09
CA LEU A 53 -8.84 -0.58 0.89
C LEU A 53 -7.76 -1.43 0.25
N SER A 54 -7.91 -2.76 0.32
CA SER A 54 -7.02 -3.63 -0.44
C SER A 54 -7.07 -3.26 -1.92
N ASN A 55 -5.95 -3.40 -2.62
CA ASN A 55 -5.85 -2.97 -4.02
C ASN A 55 -6.95 -3.60 -4.91
N ARG A 56 -7.30 -4.86 -4.66
CA ARG A 56 -8.37 -5.57 -5.36
C ARG A 56 -9.75 -4.92 -5.13
N GLU A 57 -10.09 -4.61 -3.89
CA GLU A 57 -11.37 -3.98 -3.56
C GLU A 57 -11.44 -2.54 -4.07
N ALA A 58 -10.33 -1.79 -3.98
CA ALA A 58 -10.23 -0.45 -4.52
C ALA A 58 -10.47 -0.44 -6.04
N SER A 59 -9.86 -1.36 -6.79
CA SER A 59 -10.08 -1.50 -8.24
C SER A 59 -11.53 -1.84 -8.59
N LEU A 60 -12.16 -2.75 -7.85
CA LEU A 60 -13.58 -3.11 -8.06
C LEU A 60 -14.51 -1.91 -7.82
N LEU A 61 -14.27 -1.15 -6.75
CA LEU A 61 -15.07 0.03 -6.42
C LEU A 61 -14.90 1.16 -7.44
N LEU A 62 -13.68 1.38 -7.93
CA LEU A 62 -13.41 2.40 -8.94
C LEU A 62 -14.05 2.05 -10.28
N ALA A 63 -13.99 0.78 -10.71
CA ALA A 63 -14.65 0.30 -11.93
C ALA A 63 -16.17 0.48 -11.85
N SER A 64 -16.80 0.09 -10.72
CA SER A 64 -18.24 0.27 -10.50
C SER A 64 -18.70 1.72 -10.56
N LYS A 65 -17.83 2.70 -10.29
CA LYS A 65 -18.17 4.12 -10.37
C LYS A 65 -18.09 4.67 -11.80
N GLN A 66 -17.31 4.06 -12.69
CA GLN A 66 -17.19 4.49 -14.08
C GLN A 66 -18.42 4.12 -14.91
N ASP A 67 -19.07 2.99 -14.60
CA ASP A 67 -20.28 2.55 -15.29
C ASP A 67 -21.54 3.35 -14.92
N GLN A 68 -21.45 4.28 -13.97
CA GLN A 68 -22.56 5.13 -13.52
C GLN A 68 -22.42 6.62 -13.92
N ALA A 69 -21.43 6.97 -14.74
CA ALA A 69 -21.15 8.33 -15.19
C ALA A 69 -21.52 8.56 -16.66
#